data_AF-A0A7S3ULD2-F1
#
_entry.id   AF-A0A7S3ULD2-F1
#
_cell.length_a   1.000
_cell.length_b   1.000
_cell.length_c   1.000
_cell.angle_alpha   90.00
_cell.angle_beta   90.00
_cell.angle_gamma   90.00
#
_symmetry.space_group_name_H-M   'P 1'
#
loop_
_entity.id
_entity.type
_entity.pdbx_description
1 polymer ?
#
loop_
_entity_poly.entity_id
_entity_poly.type
_entity_poly.pdbx_seq_one_letter_code
_entity_poly.pdbx_strand_id
1 'polypeptide(L)'
;MKAAVQVLHYPEMAFQSGTAPHVITRKEYLSMSRQMVSCSKMISSCLESNGDKCPKAENCSEGAFPPLEMRGIDVYDMRITCRSDDCSGLGGGNMQTYLNKKSVQSKLGVRKRFEECSNVGDFSRDEITAFDVLLPDLIDAEIKVLLYAGDQDYICNWIGYEKVAEQMEWAGRDAFQTAARYEYEDNNGISVGLLRSIRWKEKGMFG
;
A
#
# COMPACT_ATOMS: atom_id res chain seq x y z
N MET A 1 5.14 -3.44 -5.30
CA MET A 1 4.12 -2.85 -6.22
C MET A 1 4.69 -1.55 -6.79
N LYS A 2 4.25 -1.09 -7.97
CA LYS A 2 4.84 0.07 -8.68
C LYS A 2 4.60 1.40 -7.95
N ALA A 3 5.55 1.84 -7.14
CA ALA A 3 5.44 3.07 -6.34
C ALA A 3 5.09 4.31 -7.20
N ALA A 4 5.73 4.46 -8.38
CA ALA A 4 5.48 5.59 -9.28
C ALA A 4 4.01 5.73 -9.74
N VAL A 5 3.24 4.64 -9.73
CA VAL A 5 1.80 4.66 -10.02
C VAL A 5 1.00 4.91 -8.74
N GLN A 6 1.31 4.18 -7.67
CA GLN A 6 0.58 4.26 -6.40
C GLN A 6 0.56 5.68 -5.82
N VAL A 7 1.69 6.40 -5.85
CA VAL A 7 1.79 7.77 -5.30
C VAL A 7 0.81 8.76 -5.93
N LEU A 8 0.38 8.53 -7.17
CA LEU A 8 -0.56 9.41 -7.87
C LEU A 8 -1.96 9.41 -7.23
N HIS A 9 -2.28 8.39 -6.43
CA HIS A 9 -3.62 8.16 -5.89
C HIS A 9 -3.79 8.58 -4.42
N TYR A 10 -2.72 8.99 -3.74
CA TYR A 10 -2.82 9.61 -2.41
C TYR A 10 -3.79 10.81 -2.33
N PRO A 11 -3.79 11.76 -3.29
CA PRO A 11 -4.71 12.90 -3.21
C PRO A 11 -6.17 12.47 -3.36
N GLU A 12 -6.44 11.52 -4.27
CA GLU A 12 -7.78 11.00 -4.51
C GLU A 12 -8.31 10.26 -3.28
N MET A 13 -7.46 9.42 -2.66
CA MET A 13 -7.82 8.70 -1.45
C MET A 13 -8.24 9.64 -0.31
N ALA A 14 -7.49 10.72 -0.10
CA ALA A 14 -7.75 11.68 0.98
C ALA A 14 -8.95 12.62 0.71
N PHE A 15 -9.30 12.85 -0.56
CA PHE A 15 -10.30 13.85 -0.95
C PHE A 15 -11.64 13.24 -1.35
N GLN A 16 -11.65 12.13 -2.09
CA GLN A 16 -12.89 11.61 -2.69
C GLN A 16 -12.83 10.12 -3.02
N SER A 17 -12.32 9.29 -2.10
CA SER A 17 -12.23 7.84 -2.29
C SER A 17 -13.59 7.14 -2.44
N GLY A 18 -14.68 7.77 -1.98
CA GLY A 18 -16.03 7.19 -1.94
C GLY A 18 -16.22 6.09 -0.88
N THR A 19 -15.15 5.74 -0.16
CA THR A 19 -15.07 4.64 0.80
C THR A 19 -14.61 5.12 2.17
N ALA A 20 -13.63 6.02 2.21
CA ALA A 20 -13.07 6.60 3.42
C ALA A 20 -13.52 8.06 3.65
N PRO A 21 -13.33 8.60 4.87
CA PRO A 21 -13.63 10.01 5.16
C PRO A 21 -12.87 10.99 4.26
N HIS A 22 -13.51 12.12 3.97
CA HIS A 22 -12.90 13.27 3.32
C HIS A 22 -12.04 14.05 4.34
N VAL A 23 -10.72 14.05 4.18
CA VAL A 23 -9.80 14.54 5.22
C VAL A 23 -8.92 15.72 4.80
N ILE A 24 -8.90 16.08 3.51
CA ILE A 24 -8.16 17.24 2.99
C ILE A 24 -9.08 18.22 2.24
N THR A 25 -8.71 19.49 2.21
CA THR A 25 -9.43 20.52 1.46
C THR A 25 -9.18 20.40 -0.05
N ARG A 26 -10.03 21.04 -0.86
CA ARG A 26 -9.83 21.12 -2.32
C ARG A 26 -8.49 21.78 -2.70
N LYS A 27 -8.03 22.77 -1.93
CA LYS A 27 -6.75 23.44 -2.15
C LYS A 27 -5.59 22.46 -1.93
N GLU A 28 -5.65 21.67 -0.87
CA GLU A 28 -4.67 20.61 -0.57
C GLU A 28 -4.69 19.54 -1.65
N TYR A 29 -5.87 19.04 -2.04
CA TYR A 29 -6.01 18.08 -3.14
C TYR A 29 -5.28 18.56 -4.41
N LEU A 30 -5.57 19.79 -4.87
CA LEU A 30 -4.94 20.34 -6.07
C LEU A 30 -3.42 20.52 -5.94
N SER A 31 -2.94 20.82 -4.73
CA SER A 31 -1.51 20.95 -4.44
C SER A 31 -0.81 19.59 -4.44
N MET A 32 -1.39 18.62 -3.73
CA MET A 32 -0.92 17.25 -3.61
C MET A 32 -0.92 16.55 -4.97
N SER A 33 -1.96 16.69 -5.79
CA SER A 33 -1.97 16.14 -7.15
C SER A 33 -0.80 16.62 -8.00
N ARG A 34 -0.48 17.92 -7.95
CA ARG A 34 0.68 18.48 -8.68
C ARG A 34 2.00 17.95 -8.13
N GLN A 35 2.12 17.86 -6.81
CA GLN A 35 3.31 17.32 -6.15
C GLN A 35 3.52 15.84 -6.50
N MET A 36 2.49 15.00 -6.38
CA MET A 36 2.57 13.56 -6.65
C MET A 36 2.91 13.24 -8.10
N VAL A 37 2.44 14.06 -9.07
CA VAL A 37 2.90 13.96 -10.47
C VAL A 37 4.41 14.23 -10.59
N SER A 38 4.93 15.21 -9.85
CA SER A 38 6.38 15.47 -9.81
C SER A 38 7.14 14.31 -9.14
N CYS A 39 6.64 13.79 -8.02
CA CYS A 39 7.27 12.69 -7.29
C CYS A 39 7.29 11.40 -8.11
N SER A 40 6.19 11.06 -8.80
CA SER A 40 6.12 9.92 -9.73
C SER A 40 7.22 9.97 -10.82
N LYS A 41 7.47 11.16 -11.38
CA LYS A 41 8.57 11.37 -12.34
C LYS A 41 9.94 11.25 -11.69
N MET A 42 10.10 11.72 -10.46
CA MET A 42 11.34 11.59 -9.70
C MET A 42 11.64 10.11 -9.37
N ILE A 43 10.62 9.33 -9.01
CA ILE A 43 10.76 7.87 -8.80
C ILE A 43 11.23 7.24 -10.11
N SER A 44 10.50 7.46 -11.21
CA SER A 44 10.83 6.88 -12.51
C SER A 44 12.26 7.24 -12.93
N SER A 45 12.64 8.52 -12.82
CA SER A 45 13.99 8.99 -13.13
C SER A 45 15.06 8.41 -12.21
N CYS A 46 14.76 8.15 -10.93
CA CYS A 46 15.73 7.50 -10.06
C CYS A 46 15.98 6.05 -10.51
N LEU A 47 14.89 5.29 -10.74
CA LEU A 47 14.97 3.87 -11.09
C LEU A 47 15.68 3.62 -12.41
N GLU A 48 15.60 4.57 -13.37
CA GLU A 48 16.35 4.54 -14.64
C GLU A 48 17.83 4.92 -14.50
N SER A 49 18.22 5.55 -13.39
CA SER A 49 19.59 6.03 -13.14
C SER A 49 20.35 5.13 -12.15
N ASN A 50 21.61 5.46 -11.86
CA ASN A 50 22.45 4.73 -10.90
C ASN A 50 22.01 4.87 -9.42
N GLY A 51 20.86 5.47 -9.11
CA GLY A 51 20.26 5.45 -7.76
C GLY A 51 20.47 6.68 -6.88
N ASP A 52 21.40 7.59 -7.23
CA ASP A 52 21.77 8.75 -6.38
C ASP A 52 20.61 9.72 -6.05
N LYS A 53 19.51 9.65 -6.80
CA LYS A 53 18.34 10.52 -6.62
C LYS A 53 17.20 9.86 -5.85
N CYS A 54 17.36 8.60 -5.42
CA CYS A 54 16.27 7.80 -4.86
C CYS A 54 15.81 8.30 -3.49
N PRO A 55 16.72 8.67 -2.56
CA PRO A 55 16.31 9.29 -1.29
C PRO A 55 15.47 10.57 -1.50
N LYS A 56 15.80 11.36 -2.53
CA LYS A 56 15.02 12.55 -2.87
C LYS A 56 13.63 12.21 -3.45
N ALA A 57 13.52 11.12 -4.22
CA ALA A 57 12.27 10.67 -4.81
C ALA A 57 11.34 10.02 -3.78
N GLU A 58 11.89 9.23 -2.87
CA GLU A 58 11.22 8.68 -1.69
C GLU A 58 10.67 9.82 -0.82
N ASN A 59 11.53 10.73 -0.34
CA ASN A 59 11.12 11.88 0.48
C ASN A 59 10.07 12.77 -0.22
N CYS A 60 10.06 12.83 -1.55
CA CYS A 60 9.00 13.54 -2.29
C CYS A 60 7.64 12.86 -2.08
N SER A 61 7.62 11.53 -2.18
CA SER A 61 6.42 10.69 -2.04
C SER A 61 5.89 10.70 -0.62
N GLU A 62 6.77 10.66 0.38
CA GLU A 62 6.41 10.79 1.80
C GLU A 62 5.74 12.13 2.14
N GLY A 63 5.95 13.15 1.30
CA GLY A 63 5.23 14.43 1.39
C GLY A 63 3.70 14.30 1.23
N ALA A 64 3.17 13.12 0.91
CA ALA A 64 1.74 12.82 0.92
C ALA A 64 1.16 12.67 2.34
N PHE A 65 1.95 12.27 3.34
CA PHE A 65 1.47 11.95 4.69
C PHE A 65 1.23 13.16 5.62
N PRO A 66 2.08 14.22 5.61
CA PRO A 66 1.96 15.32 6.55
C PRO A 66 0.58 16.01 6.61
N PRO A 67 -0.18 16.19 5.50
CA PRO A 67 -1.52 16.76 5.58
C PRO A 67 -2.49 16.00 6.51
N LEU A 68 -2.37 14.67 6.61
CA LEU A 68 -3.19 13.84 7.49
C LEU A 68 -2.59 13.82 8.90
N GLU A 69 -1.29 13.60 9.02
CA GLU A 69 -0.58 13.50 10.29
C GLU A 69 -0.70 14.79 11.13
N MET A 70 -0.61 15.97 10.51
CA MET A 70 -0.79 17.25 11.20
C MET A 70 -2.21 17.44 11.77
N ARG A 71 -3.18 16.67 11.29
CA ARG A 71 -4.56 16.63 11.80
C ARG A 71 -4.77 15.50 12.81
N GLY A 72 -3.72 14.73 13.12
CA GLY A 72 -3.78 13.54 13.96
C GLY A 72 -4.53 12.39 13.32
N ILE A 73 -4.65 12.34 11.99
CA ILE A 73 -5.34 11.25 11.29
C ILE A 73 -4.37 10.09 11.11
N ASP A 74 -4.79 8.89 11.46
CA ASP A 74 -3.98 7.68 11.30
C ASP A 74 -3.87 7.32 9.80
N VAL A 75 -2.63 7.14 9.32
CA VAL A 75 -2.37 6.79 7.92
C VAL A 75 -2.70 5.33 7.60
N TYR A 76 -2.90 4.49 8.61
CA TYR A 76 -3.34 3.09 8.46
C TYR A 76 -4.88 2.94 8.51
N ASP A 77 -5.59 3.91 9.08
CA ASP A 77 -7.06 3.97 9.09
C ASP A 77 -7.56 5.42 9.17
N MET A 78 -8.02 5.95 8.05
CA MET A 78 -8.47 7.34 7.92
C MET A 78 -9.70 7.69 8.76
N ARG A 79 -10.36 6.72 9.39
CA ARG A 79 -11.48 6.93 10.32
C ARG A 79 -11.01 7.24 11.74
N ILE A 80 -9.73 6.98 12.03
CA ILE A 80 -9.15 7.16 13.36
C ILE A 80 -8.46 8.51 13.44
N THR A 81 -8.77 9.25 14.51
CA THR A 81 -8.05 10.46 14.89
C THR A 81 -7.37 10.24 16.23
N CYS A 82 -6.05 10.26 16.22
CA CYS A 82 -5.20 10.11 17.37
C CYS A 82 -5.26 11.37 18.23
N ARG A 83 -5.48 11.17 19.54
CA ARG A 83 -5.48 12.26 20.54
C ARG A 83 -4.11 12.49 21.18
N SER A 84 -3.11 11.68 20.82
CA SER A 84 -1.76 11.66 21.36
C SER A 84 -0.75 11.39 20.24
N ASP A 85 0.53 11.64 20.53
CA ASP A 85 1.68 11.42 19.64
C ASP A 85 1.84 9.96 19.15
N ASP A 86 1.10 9.02 19.75
CA ASP A 86 1.08 7.61 19.37
C ASP A 86 0.00 7.34 18.32
N CYS A 87 0.28 7.76 17.08
CA CYS A 87 -0.54 7.49 15.90
C CYS A 87 0.10 6.37 15.05
N SER A 88 0.60 5.34 15.73
CA SER A 88 1.44 4.31 15.11
C SER A 88 0.65 3.19 14.43
N GLY A 89 -0.68 3.14 14.54
CA GLY A 89 -1.52 2.07 13.94
C GLY A 89 -1.27 0.64 14.44
N LEU A 90 -0.28 0.43 15.32
CA LEU A 90 0.23 -0.91 15.70
C LEU A 90 -0.24 -1.40 17.08
N GLY A 91 -1.32 -0.83 17.61
CA GLY A 91 -1.95 -1.33 18.84
C GLY A 91 -1.44 -0.69 20.14
N GLY A 92 -0.93 0.54 20.07
CA GLY A 92 -0.69 1.41 21.23
C GLY A 92 0.27 0.84 22.26
N GLY A 93 1.34 0.15 21.79
CA GLY A 93 2.39 -0.41 22.63
C GLY A 93 1.99 -1.59 23.51
N ASN A 94 0.75 -2.08 23.44
CA ASN A 94 0.29 -3.24 24.24
C ASN A 94 1.03 -4.52 23.86
N MET A 95 1.23 -4.74 22.56
CA MET A 95 1.99 -5.87 22.04
C MET A 95 3.44 -5.80 22.52
N GLN A 96 4.10 -4.65 22.32
CA GLN A 96 5.45 -4.43 22.81
C GLN A 96 5.58 -4.63 24.33
N THR A 97 4.62 -4.14 25.11
CA THR A 97 4.57 -4.32 26.57
C THR A 97 4.46 -5.80 26.95
N TYR A 98 3.57 -6.54 26.28
CA TYR A 98 3.36 -7.96 26.53
C TYR A 98 4.60 -8.79 26.18
N LEU A 99 5.18 -8.59 24.99
CA LEU A 99 6.34 -9.33 24.50
C LEU A 99 7.63 -9.04 25.29
N ASN A 100 7.68 -7.90 26.00
CA ASN A 100 8.79 -7.56 26.89
C ASN A 100 8.63 -8.05 28.34
N LYS A 101 7.53 -8.75 28.69
CA LYS A 101 7.42 -9.39 30.01
C LYS A 101 8.47 -10.50 30.14
N LYS A 102 9.24 -10.50 31.23
CA LYS A 102 10.25 -11.54 31.52
C LYS A 102 9.70 -12.97 31.44
N SER A 103 8.48 -13.18 31.92
CA SER A 103 7.82 -14.50 31.86
C SER A 103 7.52 -14.93 30.42
N VAL A 104 7.15 -14.00 29.53
CA VAL A 104 6.92 -14.26 28.11
C VAL A 104 8.26 -14.53 27.42
N GLN A 105 9.27 -13.67 27.61
CA GLN A 105 10.59 -13.85 27.02
C GLN A 105 11.27 -15.15 27.45
N SER A 106 11.16 -15.51 28.74
CA SER A 106 11.67 -16.78 29.28
C SER A 106 11.01 -17.99 28.61
N LYS A 107 9.69 -17.95 28.43
CA LYS A 107 8.96 -19.01 27.72
C LYS A 107 9.35 -19.11 26.24
N LEU A 108 9.65 -17.99 25.58
CA LEU A 108 10.10 -17.94 24.18
C LEU A 108 11.60 -18.22 24.02
N GLY A 109 12.37 -18.30 25.11
CA GLY A 109 13.83 -18.50 25.06
C GLY A 109 14.62 -17.30 24.53
N VAL A 110 14.04 -16.09 24.54
CA VAL A 110 14.68 -14.87 24.02
C VAL A 110 15.20 -13.98 25.16
N ARG A 111 16.22 -13.17 24.85
CA ARG A 111 16.83 -12.23 25.83
C ARG A 111 16.91 -10.78 25.34
N LYS A 112 16.53 -10.52 24.09
CA LYS A 112 16.54 -9.18 23.50
C LYS A 112 15.22 -8.47 23.82
N ARG A 113 15.28 -7.16 24.07
CA ARG A 113 14.08 -6.31 24.10
C ARG A 113 13.38 -6.40 22.75
N PHE A 114 12.08 -6.64 22.78
CA PHE A 114 11.23 -6.58 21.59
C PHE A 114 10.92 -5.12 21.24
N GLU A 115 11.06 -4.82 19.95
CA GLU A 115 10.73 -3.55 19.30
C GLU A 115 9.95 -3.92 18.02
N GLU A 116 8.91 -3.14 17.71
CA GLU A 116 8.00 -3.47 16.59
C GLU A 116 8.66 -3.24 15.24
N CYS A 117 9.40 -2.14 15.12
CA CYS A 117 10.20 -1.78 13.95
C CYS A 117 11.63 -1.47 14.39
N SER A 118 12.61 -1.84 13.57
CA SER A 118 14.02 -1.49 13.76
C SER A 118 14.56 -0.81 12.52
N ASN A 119 15.31 0.28 12.70
CA ASN A 119 16.06 0.87 11.59
C ASN A 119 17.28 -0.02 11.27
N VAL A 120 17.25 -0.63 10.08
CA VAL A 120 18.24 -1.62 9.63
C VAL A 120 19.19 -1.09 8.56
N GLY A 121 19.04 0.16 8.13
CA GLY A 121 19.86 0.79 7.09
C GLY A 121 19.05 1.72 6.17
N ASP A 122 19.73 2.32 5.21
CA ASP A 122 19.12 3.09 4.12
C ASP A 122 18.68 2.14 3.01
N PHE A 123 17.37 2.11 2.76
CA PHE A 123 16.73 1.32 1.72
C PHE A 123 15.88 2.18 0.78
N SER A 124 16.16 3.48 0.65
CA SER A 124 15.34 4.42 -0.12
C SER A 124 15.06 4.01 -1.56
N ARG A 125 16.03 3.34 -2.20
CA ARG A 125 15.83 2.79 -3.55
C ARG A 125 14.88 1.59 -3.53
N ASP A 126 15.01 0.72 -2.54
CA ASP A 126 14.16 -0.46 -2.37
C ASP A 126 12.70 -0.04 -2.19
N GLU A 127 12.43 0.95 -1.33
CA GLU A 127 11.08 1.45 -1.05
C GLU A 127 10.30 1.87 -2.30
N ILE A 128 10.99 2.47 -3.27
CA ILE A 128 10.36 2.97 -4.49
C ILE A 128 10.53 2.04 -5.70
N THR A 129 11.21 0.90 -5.54
CA THR A 129 11.45 -0.06 -6.62
C THR A 129 10.15 -0.74 -7.05
N ALA A 130 9.96 -0.85 -8.37
CA ALA A 130 8.80 -1.50 -8.97
C ALA A 130 8.93 -3.04 -8.90
N PHE A 131 8.50 -3.64 -7.78
CA PHE A 131 8.55 -5.11 -7.60
C PHE A 131 7.37 -5.87 -8.23
N ASP A 132 6.35 -5.19 -8.71
CA ASP A 132 5.22 -5.79 -9.43
C ASP A 132 5.65 -6.51 -10.71
N VAL A 133 6.81 -6.14 -11.29
CA VAL A 133 7.41 -6.81 -12.46
C VAL A 133 7.74 -8.29 -12.21
N LEU A 134 7.77 -8.74 -10.95
CA LEU A 134 8.00 -10.13 -10.58
C LEU A 134 6.71 -10.97 -10.56
N LEU A 135 5.53 -10.34 -10.50
CA LEU A 135 4.25 -11.03 -10.45
C LEU A 135 3.88 -11.77 -11.75
N PRO A 136 4.17 -11.27 -12.97
CA PRO A 136 3.87 -11.97 -14.21
C PRO A 136 4.46 -13.38 -14.27
N ASP A 137 5.72 -13.55 -13.86
CA ASP A 137 6.38 -14.87 -13.84
C ASP A 137 5.67 -15.86 -12.90
N LEU A 138 5.20 -15.39 -11.74
CA LEU A 138 4.42 -16.21 -10.81
C LEU A 138 3.08 -16.62 -11.41
N ILE A 139 2.38 -15.68 -12.03
CA ILE A 139 1.09 -15.93 -12.69
C ILE A 139 1.28 -16.91 -13.85
N ASP A 140 2.35 -16.76 -14.62
CA ASP A 140 2.66 -17.64 -15.75
C ASP A 140 2.99 -19.07 -15.32
N ALA A 141 3.56 -19.23 -14.12
CA ALA A 141 3.77 -20.51 -13.44
C ALA A 141 2.52 -21.06 -12.73
N GLU A 142 1.32 -20.53 -13.04
CA GLU A 142 0.03 -20.94 -12.46
C GLU A 142 -0.08 -20.74 -10.93
N ILE A 143 0.75 -19.87 -10.36
CA ILE A 143 0.65 -19.47 -8.95
C ILE A 143 -0.47 -18.44 -8.81
N LYS A 144 -1.42 -18.72 -7.91
CA LYS A 144 -2.52 -17.81 -7.61
C LYS A 144 -2.00 -16.59 -6.83
N VAL A 145 -2.22 -15.40 -7.37
CA VAL A 145 -1.88 -14.13 -6.73
C VAL A 145 -3.17 -13.45 -6.28
N LEU A 146 -3.22 -13.02 -5.02
CA LEU A 146 -4.28 -12.19 -4.45
C LEU A 146 -3.69 -10.87 -3.99
N LEU A 147 -4.18 -9.77 -4.58
CA LEU A 147 -3.94 -8.42 -4.09
C LEU A 147 -5.20 -7.99 -3.33
N TYR A 148 -5.06 -7.62 -2.07
CA TYR A 148 -6.15 -7.12 -1.25
C TYR A 148 -5.71 -5.83 -0.56
N ALA A 149 -6.64 -4.91 -0.36
CA ALA A 149 -6.39 -3.63 0.30
C ALA A 149 -7.64 -3.22 1.09
N GLY A 150 -7.44 -2.66 2.28
CA GLY A 150 -8.52 -2.09 3.08
C GLY A 150 -8.98 -0.76 2.47
N ASP A 151 -10.29 -0.53 2.44
CA ASP A 151 -10.86 0.67 1.81
C ASP A 151 -10.74 1.95 2.67
N GLN A 152 -10.14 1.85 3.86
CA GLN A 152 -9.88 2.95 4.80
C GLN A 152 -8.38 3.25 4.99
N ASP A 153 -7.50 2.43 4.41
CA ASP A 153 -6.05 2.58 4.53
C ASP A 153 -5.54 3.68 3.60
N TYR A 154 -4.77 4.63 4.13
CA TYR A 154 -4.21 5.72 3.33
C TYR A 154 -2.88 5.34 2.69
N ILE A 155 -1.95 4.81 3.50
CA ILE A 155 -0.56 4.60 3.10
C ILE A 155 -0.43 3.54 1.99
N CYS A 156 -1.25 2.48 2.04
CA CYS A 156 -1.34 1.46 0.99
C CYS A 156 -2.76 1.38 0.40
N ASN A 157 -3.31 2.55 0.05
CA ASN A 157 -4.69 2.67 -0.38
C ASN A 157 -5.10 1.78 -1.57
N TRP A 158 -6.35 1.32 -1.51
CA TRP A 158 -6.94 0.41 -2.49
C TRP A 158 -6.97 0.98 -3.92
N ILE A 159 -7.13 2.30 -4.08
CA ILE A 159 -7.17 2.96 -5.39
C ILE A 159 -5.82 2.80 -6.10
N GLY A 160 -4.73 3.10 -5.40
CA GLY A 160 -3.38 2.92 -5.91
C GLY A 160 -3.05 1.47 -6.23
N TYR A 161 -3.42 0.54 -5.33
CA TYR A 161 -3.24 -0.91 -5.54
C TYR A 161 -3.97 -1.39 -6.79
N GLU A 162 -5.22 -0.97 -6.97
CA GLU A 162 -6.01 -1.33 -8.14
C GLU A 162 -5.39 -0.77 -9.42
N LYS A 163 -4.92 0.47 -9.40
CA LYS A 163 -4.29 1.12 -10.57
C LYS A 163 -2.98 0.46 -10.96
N VAL A 164 -2.20 -0.01 -9.99
CA VAL A 164 -1.01 -0.83 -10.27
C VAL A 164 -1.42 -2.17 -10.88
N ALA A 165 -2.42 -2.87 -10.33
CA ALA A 165 -2.89 -4.14 -10.87
C ALA A 165 -3.44 -4.01 -12.31
N GLU A 166 -4.15 -2.91 -12.61
CA GLU A 166 -4.64 -2.59 -13.96
C GLU A 166 -3.49 -2.30 -14.94
N GLN A 167 -2.40 -1.67 -14.50
CA GLN A 167 -1.28 -1.27 -15.37
C GLN A 167 -0.17 -2.31 -15.47
N MET A 168 -0.14 -3.29 -14.57
CA MET A 168 0.84 -4.37 -14.56
C MET A 168 0.90 -5.04 -15.93
N GLU A 169 2.10 -5.20 -16.48
CA GLU A 169 2.30 -5.80 -17.79
C GLU A 169 2.36 -7.33 -17.66
N TRP A 170 1.35 -8.01 -18.16
CA TRP A 170 1.28 -9.46 -18.24
C TRP A 170 0.26 -9.83 -19.32
N ALA A 171 0.32 -11.07 -19.79
CA ALA A 171 -0.48 -11.48 -20.94
C ALA A 171 -2.01 -11.36 -20.67
N GLY A 172 -2.45 -11.48 -19.41
CA GLY A 172 -3.86 -11.37 -19.01
C GLY A 172 -4.34 -9.97 -18.65
N ARG A 173 -3.50 -8.93 -18.83
CA ARG A 173 -3.82 -7.56 -18.42
C ARG A 173 -5.14 -7.06 -18.99
N ASP A 174 -5.35 -7.20 -20.30
CA ASP A 174 -6.52 -6.63 -20.97
C ASP A 174 -7.82 -7.35 -20.53
N ALA A 175 -7.74 -8.66 -20.28
CA ALA A 175 -8.84 -9.43 -19.70
C ALA A 175 -9.13 -8.98 -18.25
N PHE A 176 -8.11 -8.68 -17.46
CA PHE A 176 -8.28 -8.19 -16.10
C PHE A 176 -8.88 -6.78 -16.06
N GLN A 177 -8.42 -5.88 -16.92
CA GLN A 177 -8.94 -4.50 -17.03
C GLN A 177 -10.43 -4.47 -17.38
N THR A 178 -10.89 -5.42 -18.20
CA THR A 178 -12.30 -5.52 -18.64
C THR A 178 -13.17 -6.36 -17.71
N ALA A 179 -12.58 -7.05 -16.72
CA ALA A 179 -13.32 -7.87 -15.78
C ALA A 179 -14.19 -7.02 -14.85
N ALA A 180 -15.43 -7.46 -14.68
CA ALA A 180 -16.37 -6.84 -13.77
C ALA A 180 -15.91 -7.00 -12.31
N ARG A 181 -16.26 -6.02 -11.48
CA ARG A 181 -16.24 -6.16 -10.03
C ARG A 181 -17.54 -6.81 -9.58
N TYR A 182 -17.46 -7.66 -8.57
CA TYR A 182 -18.61 -8.28 -7.93
C TYR A 182 -18.47 -8.21 -6.42
N GLU A 183 -19.61 -8.18 -5.73
CA GLU A 183 -19.66 -8.29 -4.27
C GLU A 183 -19.02 -9.62 -3.84
N TYR A 184 -18.12 -9.55 -2.86
CA TYR A 184 -17.48 -10.70 -2.25
C TYR A 184 -18.10 -10.92 -0.88
N GLU A 185 -18.75 -12.06 -0.70
CA GLU A 185 -19.49 -12.37 0.51
C GLU A 185 -18.74 -13.35 1.41
N ASP A 186 -18.93 -13.22 2.73
CA ASP A 186 -18.49 -14.21 3.70
C ASP A 186 -19.39 -15.46 3.69
N ASN A 187 -19.08 -16.43 4.56
CA ASN A 187 -19.88 -17.67 4.68
C ASN A 187 -21.34 -17.45 5.13
N ASN A 188 -21.71 -16.22 5.54
CA ASN A 188 -23.04 -15.85 5.98
C ASN A 188 -23.79 -14.99 4.95
N GLY A 189 -23.21 -14.74 3.77
CA GLY A 189 -23.79 -13.88 2.73
C GLY A 189 -23.64 -12.39 3.02
N ILE A 190 -22.74 -11.99 3.92
CA ILE A 190 -22.45 -10.58 4.20
C ILE A 190 -21.39 -10.14 3.19
N SER A 191 -21.67 -9.08 2.41
CA SER A 191 -20.63 -8.46 1.59
C SER A 191 -19.52 -7.89 2.48
N VAL A 192 -18.30 -8.34 2.21
CA VAL A 192 -17.07 -7.92 2.90
C VAL A 192 -16.11 -7.16 1.96
N GLY A 193 -16.53 -6.89 0.72
CA GLY A 193 -15.76 -6.10 -0.23
C GLY A 193 -16.12 -6.38 -1.67
N LEU A 194 -15.36 -5.77 -2.59
CA LEU A 194 -15.47 -6.01 -4.02
C LEU A 194 -14.31 -6.87 -4.50
N LEU A 195 -14.60 -7.86 -5.33
CA LEU A 195 -13.61 -8.71 -5.98
C LEU A 195 -13.63 -8.51 -7.49
N ARG A 196 -12.43 -8.41 -8.07
CA ARG A 196 -12.18 -8.53 -9.51
C ARG A 196 -11.19 -9.66 -9.71
N SER A 197 -11.51 -10.58 -10.61
CA SER A 197 -10.68 -11.77 -10.83
C SER A 197 -10.80 -12.23 -12.28
N ILE A 198 -9.73 -12.81 -12.81
CA ILE A 198 -9.76 -13.58 -14.05
C ILE A 198 -9.12 -14.95 -13.86
N ARG A 199 -9.50 -15.91 -14.70
CA ARG A 199 -8.72 -17.13 -14.91
C ARG A 199 -7.92 -16.95 -16.18
N TRP A 200 -6.60 -16.98 -16.03
CA TRP A 200 -5.65 -16.77 -17.11
C TRP A 200 -4.86 -18.07 -17.26
N LYS A 201 -5.05 -18.77 -18.39
CA LYS A 201 -4.70 -20.18 -18.65
C LYS A 201 -5.69 -21.18 -18.03
N GLU A 202 -6.67 -21.59 -18.83
CA GLU A 202 -7.39 -22.83 -18.55
C GLU A 202 -6.49 -24.01 -18.94
N LYS A 203 -6.39 -25.03 -18.08
CA LYS A 203 -5.80 -26.33 -18.45
C LYS A 203 -6.52 -26.86 -19.70
N GLY A 204 -5.86 -26.88 -20.87
CA GLY A 204 -6.33 -27.69 -22.00
C GLY A 204 -6.36 -27.07 -23.40
N MET A 205 -5.53 -26.08 -23.74
CA MET A 205 -5.27 -25.75 -25.15
C MET A 205 -3.76 -25.78 -25.39
N PHE A 206 -3.30 -26.85 -26.05
CA PHE A 206 -1.91 -27.24 -26.32
C PHE A 206 -1.22 -28.01 -25.20
N GLY A 207 -1.67 -29.26 -25.01
CA GLY A 207 -0.94 -30.36 -24.39
C GLY A 207 -1.45 -31.66 -24.97
#